data_AF-A0AAU4UIZ0-F1
#
_entry.id   AF-A0AAU4UIZ0-F1
#
_cell.length_a   1.000
_cell.length_b   1.000
_cell.length_c   1.000
_cell.angle_alpha   90.00
_cell.angle_beta   90.00
_cell.angle_gamma   90.00
#
_symmetry.space_group_name_H-M   'P 1'
#
loop_
_entity.id
_entity.type
_entity.pdbx_description
1 polymer ?
#
loop_
_entity_poly.entity_id
_entity_poly.type
_entity_poly.pdbx_seq_one_letter_code
_entity_poly.pdbx_strand_id
1 'polypeptide(L)'
;MSGFSKILWRMAEVDQSPGVAQREALLGAMQRDGRAALDAVEQATREVIVDGPREVSKAAELMCFGAVLAHYRLCSLTDGLDACRADYDRAYRDYRRYEREFIDLASKTLDGG
;
A
#
# COMPACT_ATOMS: atom_id res chain seq x y z
N MET A 1 11.47 -3.20 0.66
CA MET A 1 10.31 -2.40 0.19
C MET A 1 9.36 -3.35 -0.52
N SER A 2 8.12 -3.48 -0.03
CA SER A 2 7.12 -4.41 -0.60
C SER A 2 6.78 -4.08 -2.05
N GLY A 3 6.30 -5.08 -2.82
CA GLY A 3 5.83 -4.88 -4.18
C GLY A 3 4.70 -3.84 -4.27
N PHE A 4 3.79 -3.86 -3.29
CA PHE A 4 2.69 -2.90 -3.17
C PHE A 4 3.19 -1.46 -2.96
N SER A 5 4.15 -1.24 -2.05
CA SER A 5 4.76 0.07 -1.85
C SER A 5 5.44 0.64 -3.11
N LYS A 6 6.05 -0.21 -3.95
CA LYS A 6 6.68 0.21 -5.20
C LYS A 6 5.65 0.70 -6.22
N ILE A 7 4.49 0.05 -6.30
CA ILE A 7 3.41 0.43 -7.19
C ILE A 7 2.88 1.81 -6.81
N LEU A 8 2.66 2.06 -5.52
CA LEU A 8 2.15 3.34 -5.04
C LEU A 8 3.15 4.51 -5.23
N TRP A 9 4.46 4.20 -5.25
CA TRP A 9 5.50 5.18 -5.52
C TRP A 9 5.49 5.72 -6.97
N ARG A 10 4.91 4.97 -7.92
CA ARG A 10 4.75 5.39 -9.33
C ARG A 10 3.82 6.59 -9.50
N MET A 11 3.13 7.05 -8.44
CA MET A 11 2.38 8.31 -8.48
C MET A 11 3.29 9.51 -8.85
N ALA A 12 4.59 9.46 -8.52
CA ALA A 12 5.54 10.48 -8.96
C ALA A 12 5.72 10.52 -10.50
N GLU A 13 5.55 9.38 -11.20
CA GLU A 13 5.57 9.32 -12.67
C GLU A 13 4.29 9.93 -13.25
N VAL A 14 3.15 9.74 -12.57
CA VAL A 14 1.88 10.37 -12.92
C VAL A 14 1.99 11.90 -12.79
N ASP A 15 2.57 12.39 -11.70
CA ASP A 15 2.77 13.82 -11.44
C ASP A 15 3.64 14.51 -12.50
N GLN A 16 4.63 13.78 -13.03
CA GLN A 16 5.56 14.29 -14.04
C GLN A 16 5.03 14.17 -15.48
N SER A 17 3.92 13.45 -15.68
CA SER A 17 3.39 13.19 -17.01
C SER A 17 2.55 14.37 -17.52
N PRO A 18 2.93 14.98 -18.66
CA PRO A 18 2.32 16.22 -19.14
C PRO A 18 0.92 16.03 -19.73
N GLY A 19 0.58 14.82 -20.18
CA GLY A 19 -0.69 14.52 -20.84
C GLY A 19 -1.67 13.72 -19.98
N VAL A 20 -2.95 14.11 -20.03
CA VAL A 20 -4.06 13.39 -19.35
C VAL A 20 -4.07 11.91 -19.72
N ALA A 21 -4.01 11.58 -21.02
CA ALA A 21 -4.01 10.19 -21.49
C ALA A 21 -2.82 9.36 -20.98
N GLN A 22 -1.65 9.98 -20.79
CA GLN A 22 -0.47 9.30 -20.23
C GLN A 22 -0.66 9.03 -18.74
N ARG A 23 -1.20 10.00 -17.99
CA ARG A 23 -1.54 9.84 -16.58
C ARG A 23 -2.57 8.75 -16.36
N GLU A 24 -3.65 8.74 -17.14
CA GLU A 24 -4.68 7.70 -17.10
C GLU A 24 -4.11 6.31 -17.40
N ALA A 25 -3.21 6.20 -18.39
CA ALA A 25 -2.55 4.92 -18.72
C ALA A 25 -1.65 4.43 -17.57
N LEU A 26 -0.88 5.32 -16.95
CA LEU A 26 -0.04 5.01 -15.78
C LEU A 26 -0.90 4.59 -14.59
N LEU A 27 -1.98 5.32 -14.30
CA LEU A 27 -2.91 4.96 -13.23
C LEU A 27 -3.59 3.62 -13.48
N GLY A 28 -4.06 3.36 -14.69
CA GLY A 28 -4.63 2.07 -15.05
C GLY A 28 -3.64 0.92 -14.85
N ALA A 29 -2.35 1.14 -15.12
CA ALA A 29 -1.30 0.16 -14.80
C ALA A 29 -1.13 -0.01 -13.29
N MET A 30 -1.01 1.09 -12.53
CA MET A 30 -0.89 1.05 -11.07
C MET A 30 -2.09 0.36 -10.40
N GLN A 31 -3.31 0.55 -10.91
CA GLN A 31 -4.51 -0.10 -10.39
C GLN A 31 -4.47 -1.61 -10.62
N ARG A 32 -4.11 -2.07 -11.83
CA ARG A 32 -3.98 -3.51 -12.11
C ARG A 32 -2.87 -4.16 -11.30
N ASP A 33 -1.68 -3.57 -11.31
CA ASP A 33 -0.52 -4.09 -10.58
C ASP A 33 -0.78 -4.06 -9.07
N GLY A 34 -1.44 -2.99 -8.60
CA GLY A 34 -1.82 -2.78 -7.20
C GLY A 34 -2.71 -3.88 -6.67
N ARG A 35 -3.65 -4.37 -7.47
CA ARG A 35 -4.51 -5.49 -7.07
C ARG A 35 -3.72 -6.77 -6.85
N ALA A 36 -2.87 -7.15 -7.80
CA ALA A 36 -2.05 -8.35 -7.68
C ALA A 36 -1.09 -8.27 -6.47
N ALA A 37 -0.53 -7.10 -6.20
CA ALA A 37 0.31 -6.90 -5.03
C ALA A 37 -0.48 -6.89 -3.71
N LEU A 38 -1.72 -6.42 -3.71
CA LEU A 38 -2.60 -6.46 -2.53
C LEU A 38 -2.95 -7.91 -2.16
N ASP A 39 -3.29 -8.75 -3.13
CA ASP A 39 -3.58 -10.17 -2.90
C ASP A 39 -2.38 -10.87 -2.20
N ALA A 40 -1.15 -10.51 -2.58
CA ALA A 40 0.06 -11.01 -1.93
C ALA A 40 0.25 -10.49 -0.49
N VAL A 41 -0.11 -9.24 -0.20
CA VAL A 41 -0.09 -8.69 1.17
C VAL A 41 -1.12 -9.38 2.05
N GLU A 42 -2.34 -9.58 1.55
CA GLU A 42 -3.40 -10.28 2.28
C GLU A 42 -2.99 -11.72 2.60
N GLN A 43 -2.41 -12.43 1.63
CA GLN A 43 -1.89 -13.79 1.86
C GLN A 43 -0.79 -13.81 2.93
N ALA A 44 0.21 -12.93 2.82
CA ALA A 44 1.33 -12.89 3.76
C ALA A 44 0.90 -12.50 5.18
N THR A 45 -0.05 -11.55 5.31
CA THR A 45 -0.55 -11.11 6.62
C THR A 45 -1.40 -12.17 7.30
N ARG A 46 -2.08 -13.05 6.56
CA ARG A 46 -2.92 -14.10 7.16
C ARG A 46 -2.13 -15.03 8.08
N GLU A 47 -0.96 -15.49 7.66
CA GLU A 47 -0.10 -16.38 8.47
C GLU A 47 0.36 -15.68 9.75
N VAL A 48 0.80 -14.42 9.63
CA VAL A 48 1.23 -13.59 10.76
C VAL A 48 0.10 -13.31 11.75
N ILE A 49 -1.12 -13.10 11.26
CA ILE A 49 -2.28 -12.84 12.11
C ILE A 49 -2.65 -14.08 12.93
N VAL A 50 -2.53 -15.28 12.35
CA VAL A 50 -2.91 -16.53 13.00
C VAL A 50 -1.85 -17.00 14.00
N ASP A 51 -0.58 -16.97 13.60
CA ASP A 51 0.51 -17.62 14.35
C ASP A 51 1.48 -16.63 15.01
N GLY A 52 1.35 -15.34 14.72
CA GLY A 52 2.27 -14.31 15.22
C GLY A 52 2.00 -13.90 16.67
N PRO A 53 3.00 -13.25 17.32
CA PRO A 53 2.78 -12.59 18.60
C PRO A 53 1.72 -11.49 18.46
N ARG A 54 0.90 -11.33 19.50
CA ARG A 54 -0.27 -10.41 19.50
C ARG A 54 0.02 -9.01 18.95
N GLU A 55 1.16 -8.40 19.30
CA GLU A 55 1.52 -7.07 18.83
C GLU A 55 1.88 -7.04 17.35
N VAL A 56 2.59 -8.07 16.88
CA VAL A 56 2.95 -8.26 15.46
C VAL A 56 1.70 -8.53 14.63
N SER A 57 0.79 -9.39 15.11
CA SER A 57 -0.49 -9.68 14.46
C SER A 57 -1.36 -8.44 14.31
N LYS A 58 -1.48 -7.63 15.37
CA LYS A 58 -2.23 -6.36 15.32
C LYS A 58 -1.61 -5.36 14.34
N ALA A 59 -0.28 -5.26 14.30
CA ALA A 59 0.40 -4.41 13.33
C ALA A 59 0.20 -4.90 11.89
N ALA A 60 0.19 -6.22 11.67
CA ALA A 60 -0.10 -6.83 10.38
C ALA A 60 -1.54 -6.54 9.91
N GLU A 61 -2.54 -6.60 10.81
CA GLU A 61 -3.93 -6.21 10.51
C GLU A 61 -4.03 -4.75 10.06
N LEU A 62 -3.42 -3.82 10.81
CA LEU A 62 -3.42 -2.39 10.47
C LEU A 62 -2.71 -2.12 9.14
N MET A 63 -1.59 -2.79 8.89
CA MET A 63 -0.89 -2.71 7.62
C MET A 63 -1.76 -3.20 6.46
N CYS A 64 -2.41 -4.36 6.61
CA CYS A 64 -3.30 -4.93 5.60
C CYS A 64 -4.48 -3.99 5.31
N PHE A 65 -5.15 -3.51 6.35
CA PHE A 65 -6.23 -2.53 6.21
C PHE A 65 -5.78 -1.26 5.50
N GLY A 66 -4.61 -0.72 5.87
CA GLY A 66 -4.02 0.44 5.21
C GLY A 66 -3.75 0.20 3.73
N ALA A 67 -3.26 -0.99 3.37
CA ALA A 67 -3.01 -1.37 1.98
C ALA A 67 -4.31 -1.42 1.17
N VAL A 68 -5.34 -2.07 1.70
CA VAL A 68 -6.68 -2.13 1.08
C VAL A 68 -7.23 -0.73 0.86
N LEU A 69 -7.17 0.14 1.87
CA LEU A 69 -7.68 1.51 1.77
C LEU A 69 -6.90 2.34 0.74
N ALA A 70 -5.56 2.23 0.72
CA ALA A 70 -4.74 2.94 -0.26
C ALA A 70 -5.05 2.49 -1.69
N HIS A 71 -5.24 1.17 -1.90
CA HIS A 71 -5.64 0.65 -3.21
C HIS A 71 -7.04 1.11 -3.63
N TYR A 72 -8.00 1.09 -2.70
CA TYR A 72 -9.35 1.59 -2.97
C TYR A 72 -9.32 3.06 -3.40
N ARG A 73 -8.52 3.90 -2.73
CA ARG A 73 -8.37 5.32 -3.10
C ARG A 73 -7.65 5.50 -4.42
N LEU A 74 -6.65 4.67 -4.74
CA LEU A 74 -5.99 4.66 -6.05
C LEU A 74 -6.99 4.36 -7.18
N CYS A 75 -7.90 3.41 -6.98
CA CYS A 75 -8.96 3.06 -7.93
C CYS A 75 -10.03 4.15 -8.08
N SER A 76 -10.06 5.13 -7.17
CA SER A 76 -10.97 6.28 -7.25
C SER A 76 -10.39 7.45 -8.03
N LEU A 77 -9.10 7.40 -8.40
CA LEU A 77 -8.43 8.42 -9.19
C LEU A 77 -8.73 8.23 -10.68
N THR A 78 -8.88 9.34 -11.39
CA THR A 78 -9.07 9.35 -12.85
C THR A 78 -7.77 9.70 -13.55
N ASP A 79 -7.18 10.85 -13.24
CA ASP A 79 -5.93 11.32 -13.84
C ASP A 79 -4.84 11.62 -12.80
N GLY A 80 -5.14 11.40 -11.51
CA GLY A 80 -4.18 11.50 -10.41
C GLY A 80 -3.98 12.92 -9.89
N LEU A 81 -4.55 13.92 -10.55
CA LEU A 81 -4.57 15.32 -10.12
C LEU A 81 -5.97 15.78 -9.69
N ASP A 82 -6.93 14.85 -9.70
CA ASP A 82 -8.31 15.06 -9.30
C ASP A 82 -8.47 15.28 -7.78
N ALA A 83 -9.68 15.70 -7.37
CA ALA A 83 -10.00 16.04 -5.98
C ALA A 83 -9.79 14.88 -4.99
N CYS A 84 -9.82 13.63 -5.46
CA CYS A 84 -9.61 12.46 -4.62
C CYS A 84 -8.12 12.19 -4.33
N ARG A 85 -7.19 12.91 -4.97
CA ARG A 85 -5.73 12.75 -4.78
C ARG A 85 -5.31 12.90 -3.32
N ALA A 86 -5.85 13.87 -2.59
CA ALA A 86 -5.51 14.09 -1.19
C ALA A 86 -5.88 12.91 -0.29
N ASP A 87 -7.00 12.24 -0.57
CA ASP A 87 -7.44 11.04 0.15
C ASP A 87 -6.51 9.86 -0.13
N TYR A 88 -6.09 9.68 -1.39
CA TYR A 88 -5.07 8.70 -1.75
C TYR A 88 -3.74 8.96 -1.03
N ASP A 89 -3.23 10.19 -1.07
CA ASP A 89 -1.95 10.54 -0.45
C ASP A 89 -1.98 10.35 1.07
N ARG A 90 -3.14 10.59 1.70
CA ARG A 90 -3.34 10.30 3.12
C ARG A 90 -3.31 8.79 3.38
N ALA A 91 -4.10 8.02 2.65
CA ALA A 91 -4.17 6.56 2.80
C ALA A 91 -2.80 5.90 2.55
N TYR A 92 -2.05 6.37 1.56
CA TYR A 92 -0.68 5.91 1.29
C TYR A 92 0.26 6.19 2.46
N ARG A 93 0.24 7.40 3.03
CA ARG A 93 1.08 7.76 4.18
C ARG A 93 0.75 6.92 5.41
N ASP A 94 -0.54 6.69 5.68
CA ASP A 94 -0.99 5.85 6.78
C ASP A 94 -0.54 4.40 6.58
N TYR A 95 -0.72 3.82 5.38
CA TYR A 95 -0.19 2.50 5.03
C TYR A 95 1.33 2.40 5.25
N ARG A 96 2.11 3.38 4.78
CA ARG A 96 3.56 3.41 4.97
C ARG A 96 3.98 3.54 6.43
N ARG A 97 3.16 4.17 7.28
CA ARG A 97 3.37 4.17 8.73
C ARG A 97 3.18 2.77 9.28
N TYR A 98 2.06 2.11 8.98
CA TYR A 98 1.76 0.76 9.47
C TYR A 98 2.76 -0.29 8.98
N GLU A 99 3.19 -0.22 7.72
CA GLU A 99 4.19 -1.13 7.17
C GLU A 99 5.52 -1.03 7.94
N ARG A 100 5.96 0.18 8.29
CA ARG A 100 7.19 0.36 9.08
C ARG A 100 7.04 -0.17 10.50
N GLU A 101 5.91 0.10 11.14
CA GLU A 101 5.62 -0.40 12.49
C GLU A 101 5.58 -1.92 12.54
N PHE A 102 4.93 -2.55 11.55
CA PHE A 102 4.91 -4.00 11.39
C PHE A 102 6.33 -4.57 11.23
N ILE A 103 7.15 -4.01 10.33
CA ILE A 103 8.53 -4.47 10.11
C ILE A 103 9.37 -4.31 11.38
N ASP A 104 9.28 -3.18 12.08
CA ASP A 104 10.03 -2.93 13.31
C ASP A 104 9.68 -3.95 14.40
N LEU A 105 8.39 -4.21 14.62
CA LEU A 105 7.93 -5.22 15.58
C LEU A 105 8.36 -6.64 15.18
N ALA A 106 8.20 -6.99 13.90
CA ALA A 106 8.61 -8.30 13.39
C ALA A 106 10.12 -8.52 13.54
N SER A 107 10.95 -7.54 13.20
CA SER A 107 12.41 -7.62 13.36
C SER A 107 12.82 -7.79 14.83
N LYS A 108 12.27 -6.98 15.75
CA LYS A 108 12.54 -7.12 17.19
C LYS A 108 12.17 -8.48 17.75
N THR A 109 11.08 -9.06 17.26
CA THR A 109 10.65 -10.41 17.65
C THR A 109 11.65 -11.48 17.19
N LEU A 110 12.21 -11.33 15.98
CA LEU A 110 13.20 -12.26 15.44
C LEU A 110 14.57 -12.13 16.10
N ASP A 111 14.98 -10.91 16.48
CA ASP A 111 16.28 -10.64 17.11
C ASP A 111 16.30 -11.01 18.60
N GLY A 112 15.14 -11.03 19.26
CA GLY A 112 14.98 -11.38 20.67
C GLY A 112 14.59 -12.83 20.93
N GLY A 113 14.46 -13.66 19.88
CA GLY A 113 14.10 -15.07 19.93
C GLY A 113 15.28 -16.02 20.05
#